data_AF-A0A3D5ZMT4-F1
#
_entry.id   AF-A0A3D5ZMT4-F1
#
_cell.length_a   1.000
_cell.length_b   1.000
_cell.length_c   1.000
_cell.angle_alpha   90.00
_cell.angle_beta   90.00
_cell.angle_gamma   90.00
#
_symmetry.space_group_name_H-M   'P 1'
#
loop_
_entity.id
_entity.type
_entity.pdbx_description
1 polymer ?
#
loop_
_entity_poly.entity_id
_entity_poly.type
_entity_poly.pdbx_seq_one_letter_code
_entity_poly.pdbx_strand_id
1 'polypeptide(L)'
;ACAAPTEIASLYLQKKLDADILLGLPSSVRLFAMTNGGGNCPINVRDGRKYVNDNFCATGELAKNVDETAMQTEQSNRNKNVVLSVEGGYFRYQRTSPDVLNGLNLDVYDNEILAVFGANGAGK
;
A
#
# COMPACT_ATOMS: atom_id res chain seq x y z
N ALA A 1 -1.15 16.02 -26.16
CA ALA A 1 -2.46 15.38 -26.35
C ALA A 1 -2.67 14.41 -25.20
N CYS A 2 -3.76 14.50 -24.45
CA CYS A 2 -4.04 13.59 -23.33
C CYS A 2 -4.50 12.25 -23.90
N ALA A 3 -3.62 11.26 -23.92
CA ALA A 3 -3.94 9.89 -24.32
C ALA A 3 -4.76 9.20 -23.22
N ALA A 4 -5.62 8.26 -23.61
CA ALA A 4 -6.42 7.51 -22.64
C ALA A 4 -5.51 6.62 -21.77
N PRO A 5 -5.86 6.32 -20.51
CA PRO A 5 -5.06 5.43 -19.66
C PRO A 5 -4.77 4.06 -20.29
N THR A 6 -5.67 3.57 -21.14
CA THR A 6 -5.49 2.33 -21.93
C THR A 6 -4.41 2.44 -23.00
N GLU A 7 -4.32 3.58 -23.67
CA GLU A 7 -3.30 3.86 -24.67
C GLU A 7 -1.93 4.03 -24.02
N ILE A 8 -1.87 4.71 -22.87
CA ILE A 8 -0.63 4.86 -22.10
C ILE A 8 -0.12 3.50 -21.65
N ALA A 9 -1.01 2.61 -21.17
CA ALA A 9 -0.64 1.26 -20.79
C ALA A 9 -0.10 0.43 -21.96
N SER A 10 -0.72 0.51 -23.14
CA SER A 10 -0.24 -0.22 -24.32
C SER A 10 1.10 0.34 -24.85
N LEU A 11 1.30 1.66 -24.79
CA LEU A 11 2.57 2.29 -25.12
C LEU A 11 3.70 1.89 -24.16
N TYR A 12 3.40 1.75 -22.86
CA TYR A 12 4.34 1.22 -21.88
C TYR A 12 4.72 -0.24 -22.18
N LEU A 13 3.74 -1.11 -22.46
CA LEU A 13 4.00 -2.51 -22.86
C LEU A 13 4.84 -2.60 -24.14
N GLN A 14 4.70 -1.63 -25.05
CA GLN A 14 5.55 -1.49 -26.25
C GLN A 14 6.95 -0.91 -25.98
N LYS A 15 7.31 -0.65 -24.71
CA LYS A 15 8.57 -0.01 -24.29
C LYS A 15 8.82 1.37 -24.91
N LYS A 16 7.75 2.09 -25.25
CA LYS A 16 7.83 3.45 -25.82
C LYS A 16 7.73 4.55 -24.76
N LEU A 17 7.58 4.19 -23.50
CA LEU A 17 7.28 5.09 -22.39
C LEU A 17 8.04 4.68 -21.12
N ASP A 18 8.47 5.68 -20.35
CA ASP A 18 9.16 5.48 -19.08
C ASP A 18 8.21 5.01 -17.96
N ALA A 19 8.78 4.28 -16.99
CA ALA A 19 8.04 3.73 -15.86
C ALA A 19 7.41 4.81 -14.96
N ASP A 20 7.98 6.02 -14.92
CA ASP A 20 7.50 7.12 -14.09
C ASP A 20 6.07 7.55 -14.47
N ILE A 21 5.70 7.43 -15.74
CA ILE A 21 4.35 7.78 -16.21
C ILE A 21 3.30 6.84 -15.63
N LEU A 22 3.67 5.59 -15.27
CA LEU A 22 2.75 4.67 -14.62
C LEU A 22 2.30 5.17 -13.25
N LEU A 23 3.13 5.94 -12.53
CA LEU A 23 2.79 6.44 -11.19
C LEU A 23 1.52 7.33 -11.20
N GLY A 24 1.26 8.01 -12.31
CA GLY A 24 0.07 8.83 -12.51
C GLY A 24 -1.20 8.06 -12.90
N LEU A 25 -1.11 6.75 -13.16
CA LEU A 25 -2.23 5.94 -13.63
C LEU A 25 -3.00 5.25 -12.49
N PRO A 26 -4.29 4.90 -12.71
CA PRO A 26 -5.06 4.10 -11.78
C PRO A 26 -4.34 2.78 -11.43
N SER A 27 -4.53 2.31 -10.20
CA SER A 27 -3.87 1.09 -9.70
C SER A 27 -4.15 -0.14 -10.55
N SER A 28 -5.36 -0.28 -11.12
CA SER A 28 -5.72 -1.39 -12.02
C SER A 28 -4.87 -1.41 -13.29
N VAL A 29 -4.62 -0.24 -13.87
CA VAL A 29 -3.81 -0.05 -15.08
C VAL A 29 -2.35 -0.32 -14.78
N ARG A 30 -1.84 0.19 -13.65
CA ARG A 30 -0.48 -0.08 -13.18
C ARG A 30 -0.21 -1.57 -13.00
N LEU A 31 -1.11 -2.28 -12.32
CA LEU A 31 -0.99 -3.72 -12.12
C LEU A 31 -0.92 -4.46 -13.44
N PHE A 32 -1.84 -4.17 -14.37
CA PHE A 32 -1.85 -4.76 -15.71
C PHE A 32 -0.55 -4.51 -16.49
N ALA A 33 -0.01 -3.30 -16.42
CA ALA A 33 1.26 -2.95 -17.07
C ALA A 33 2.46 -3.66 -16.42
N MET A 34 2.49 -3.73 -15.10
CA MET A 34 3.56 -4.39 -14.33
C MET A 34 3.57 -5.90 -14.50
N THR A 35 2.40 -6.53 -14.63
CA THR A 35 2.27 -7.97 -14.87
C THR A 35 2.40 -8.34 -16.35
N ASN A 36 2.75 -7.38 -17.21
CA ASN A 36 2.85 -7.54 -18.66
C ASN A 36 1.58 -8.17 -19.27
N GLY A 37 0.42 -7.73 -18.79
CA GLY A 37 -0.88 -8.31 -19.10
C GLY A 37 -1.22 -8.28 -20.58
N GLY A 38 -1.73 -9.40 -21.10
CA GLY A 38 -2.28 -9.50 -22.45
C GLY A 38 -3.77 -9.16 -22.48
N GLY A 39 -4.21 -8.47 -23.53
CA GLY A 39 -5.63 -8.18 -23.79
C GLY A 39 -6.09 -6.80 -23.34
N ASN A 40 -7.35 -6.70 -22.91
CA ASN A 40 -7.97 -5.42 -22.56
C ASN A 40 -7.50 -4.91 -21.18
N CYS A 41 -6.94 -3.71 -21.16
CA CYS A 41 -6.45 -3.07 -19.94
C CYS A 41 -7.63 -2.67 -19.02
N PRO A 42 -7.61 -3.07 -17.72
CA PRO A 42 -8.68 -2.74 -16.79
C PRO A 42 -8.58 -1.29 -16.30
N ILE A 43 -9.59 -0.48 -16.64
CA ILE A 43 -9.62 0.96 -16.29
C ILE A 43 -10.23 1.21 -14.91
N ASN A 44 -11.17 0.35 -14.48
CA ASN A 44 -11.86 0.49 -13.20
C ASN A 44 -11.47 -0.62 -12.20
N VAL A 45 -11.81 -0.41 -10.93
CA VAL A 45 -11.49 -1.34 -9.83
C VAL A 45 -12.16 -2.70 -10.00
N ARG A 46 -13.39 -2.74 -10.54
CA ARG A 46 -14.12 -3.99 -10.76
C ARG A 46 -13.39 -4.88 -11.77
N ASP A 47 -13.01 -4.33 -12.91
CA ASP A 47 -12.32 -5.02 -13.98
C ASP A 47 -10.90 -5.38 -13.56
N GLY A 48 -10.24 -4.53 -12.77
CA GLY A 48 -8.93 -4.81 -12.19
C GLY A 48 -8.95 -6.03 -11.27
N ARG A 49 -9.95 -6.12 -10.37
CA ARG A 49 -10.12 -7.31 -9.51
C ARG A 49 -10.39 -8.56 -10.31
N LYS A 50 -11.24 -8.46 -11.34
CA LYS A 50 -11.53 -9.59 -12.23
C LYS A 50 -10.27 -10.06 -12.95
N TYR A 51 -9.49 -9.13 -13.51
CA TYR A 51 -8.21 -9.42 -14.15
C TYR A 51 -7.25 -10.16 -13.21
N VAL A 52 -7.10 -9.69 -11.97
CA VAL A 52 -6.22 -10.35 -10.99
C VAL A 52 -6.69 -11.77 -10.69
N ASN A 53 -7.99 -11.94 -10.47
CA ASN A 53 -8.57 -13.24 -10.13
C ASN A 53 -8.41 -14.26 -11.27
N ASP A 54 -8.71 -13.84 -12.50
CA ASP A 54 -8.69 -14.70 -13.69
C ASP A 54 -7.26 -15.12 -14.07
N ASN A 55 -6.26 -14.26 -13.85
CA ASN A 55 -4.87 -14.51 -14.29
C ASN A 55 -3.95 -15.04 -13.19
N PHE A 56 -4.24 -14.78 -11.92
CA PHE A 56 -3.30 -15.06 -10.82
C PHE A 56 -3.90 -15.85 -9.65
N CYS A 57 -5.22 -15.87 -9.47
CA CYS A 57 -5.84 -16.64 -8.37
C CYS A 57 -6.19 -18.08 -8.78
N ALA A 58 -6.39 -18.37 -10.06
CA ALA A 58 -6.79 -19.70 -10.53
C ALA A 58 -5.69 -20.78 -10.44
N THR A 59 -4.41 -20.41 -10.48
CA THR A 59 -3.28 -21.35 -10.56
C THR A 59 -2.59 -21.64 -9.22
N GLY A 60 -2.96 -20.98 -8.12
CA GLY A 60 -2.35 -21.23 -6.79
C GLY A 60 -0.85 -20.93 -6.69
N GLU A 61 -0.20 -20.46 -7.76
CA GLU A 61 1.23 -20.14 -7.81
C GLU A 61 1.56 -18.76 -7.24
N LEU A 62 0.58 -17.85 -7.19
CA LEU A 62 0.80 -16.50 -6.65
C LEU A 62 1.06 -16.51 -5.13
N ALA A 63 0.58 -17.53 -4.41
CA ALA A 63 0.82 -17.66 -2.97
C ALA A 63 2.21 -18.22 -2.63
N LYS A 64 2.95 -18.79 -3.60
CA LYS A 64 4.24 -19.43 -3.34
C LYS A 64 5.46 -18.54 -3.57
N ASN A 65 5.29 -17.43 -4.29
CA ASN A 65 6.38 -16.51 -4.63
C ASN A 65 6.13 -15.08 -4.14
N VAL A 66 5.29 -14.89 -3.12
CA VAL A 66 5.42 -13.69 -2.29
C VAL A 66 6.65 -13.92 -1.45
N ASP A 67 7.81 -13.60 -2.02
CA ASP A 67 8.99 -13.34 -1.23
C ASP A 67 8.61 -12.15 -0.35
N GLU A 68 8.18 -12.40 0.89
CA GLU A 68 7.84 -11.35 1.88
C GLU A 68 8.98 -10.33 2.02
N THR A 69 10.19 -10.73 1.61
CA THR A 69 11.41 -9.95 1.48
C THR A 69 11.31 -8.81 0.45
N ALA A 70 10.50 -8.93 -0.61
CA ALA A 70 10.36 -7.88 -1.63
C ALA A 70 9.50 -6.69 -1.15
N MET A 71 8.55 -6.92 -0.22
CA MET A 71 7.85 -5.84 0.49
C MET A 71 8.76 -5.11 1.48
N GLN A 72 9.88 -5.73 1.86
CA GLN A 72 10.89 -5.15 2.75
C GLN A 72 11.96 -4.33 2.02
N THR A 73 11.88 -4.18 0.69
CA THR A 73 12.94 -3.49 -0.08
C THR A 73 13.07 -1.99 0.26
N GLU A 74 12.04 -1.37 0.87
CA GLU A 74 12.14 -0.02 1.47
C GLU A 74 12.39 -0.04 2.99
N GLN A 75 12.35 -1.21 3.63
CA GLN A 75 12.52 -1.38 5.09
C GLN A 75 13.87 -1.98 5.48
N SER A 76 14.66 -2.45 4.52
CA SER A 76 15.98 -2.98 4.81
C SER A 76 16.97 -1.85 5.13
N ASN A 77 17.46 -1.84 6.38
CA ASN A 77 18.75 -1.30 6.78
C ASN A 77 18.92 0.22 6.91
N ARG A 78 18.11 0.85 7.73
CA ARG A 78 18.64 1.90 8.63
C ARG A 78 18.37 1.43 10.04
N ASN A 79 19.37 1.43 10.90
CA ASN A 79 19.17 1.36 12.35
C ASN A 79 18.08 2.37 12.72
N LYS A 80 16.83 1.93 12.83
CA LYS A 80 15.73 2.83 13.14
C LYS A 80 15.85 3.10 14.62
N ASN A 81 16.51 4.20 14.95
CA ASN A 81 16.65 4.66 16.32
C ASN A 81 15.25 5.04 16.81
N VAL A 82 14.76 4.37 17.86
CA VAL A 82 13.47 4.70 18.49
C VAL A 82 13.65 6.01 19.25
N VAL A 83 12.95 7.06 18.83
CA VAL A 83 12.99 8.38 19.46
C VAL A 83 11.91 8.56 20.52
N LEU A 84 10.81 7.80 20.43
CA LEU A 84 9.75 7.75 21.43
C LEU A 84 9.20 6.33 21.50
N SER A 85 9.05 5.80 22.71
CA SER A 85 8.45 4.49 22.96
C SER A 85 7.44 4.61 24.09
N VAL A 86 6.27 4.00 23.89
CA VAL A 86 5.21 3.83 24.89
C VAL A 86 4.96 2.34 24.99
N GLU A 87 5.06 1.79 26.20
CA GLU A 87 4.77 0.38 26.47
C GLU A 87 3.69 0.30 27.56
N GLY A 88 2.56 -0.34 27.23
CA GLY A 88 1.43 -0.53 28.12
C GLY A 88 0.80 0.78 28.59
N GLY A 89 0.76 1.81 27.75
CA GLY A 89 0.29 3.14 28.13
C GLY A 89 -1.23 3.20 28.38
N TYR A 90 -1.64 3.78 29.52
CA TYR A 90 -3.03 4.08 29.84
C TYR A 90 -3.22 5.58 30.05
N PHE A 91 -4.32 6.14 29.55
CA PHE A 91 -4.63 7.56 29.68
C PHE A 91 -6.11 7.81 29.94
N ARG A 92 -6.40 8.70 30.89
CA ARG A 92 -7.74 9.23 31.20
C ARG A 92 -7.68 10.73 31.49
N TYR A 93 -8.74 11.46 31.13
CA TYR A 93 -8.80 12.91 31.34
C TYR A 93 -8.96 13.32 32.80
N GLN A 94 -9.78 12.57 33.54
CA GLN A 94 -10.03 12.81 34.96
C GLN A 94 -9.83 11.50 35.72
N ARG A 95 -9.53 11.60 37.02
CA ARG A 95 -9.25 10.42 37.85
C ARG A 95 -10.45 9.45 37.92
N THR A 96 -11.66 10.00 37.86
CA THR A 96 -12.94 9.28 37.87
C THR A 96 -13.52 8.98 36.48
N SER A 97 -12.91 9.48 35.40
CA SER A 97 -13.39 9.21 34.03
C SER A 97 -12.92 7.84 33.55
N PRO A 98 -13.61 7.24 32.56
CA PRO A 98 -13.10 6.05 31.88
C PRO A 98 -11.77 6.33 31.18
N ASP A 99 -11.00 5.26 30.97
CA ASP A 99 -9.76 5.30 30.21
C ASP A 99 -10.06 5.49 28.71
N VAL A 100 -9.36 6.45 28.12
CA VAL A 100 -9.43 6.81 26.70
C VAL A 100 -8.42 5.99 25.89
N LEU A 101 -7.21 5.80 26.45
CA LEU A 101 -6.20 4.88 25.90
C LEU A 101 -5.99 3.74 26.90
N ASN A 102 -5.95 2.52 26.39
CA ASN A 102 -5.84 1.30 27.18
C ASN A 102 -4.77 0.38 26.59
N GLY A 103 -3.62 0.28 27.25
CA GLY A 103 -2.53 -0.61 26.84
C GLY A 103 -1.89 -0.21 25.50
N LEU A 104 -1.69 1.09 25.26
CA LEU A 104 -1.04 1.59 24.05
C LEU A 104 0.43 1.15 24.02
N ASN A 105 0.80 0.44 22.96
CA ASN A 105 2.19 0.20 22.59
C ASN A 105 2.50 0.99 21.31
N LEU A 106 3.46 1.90 21.36
CA LEU A 106 3.81 2.77 20.24
C LEU A 106 5.31 3.06 20.24
N ASP A 107 6.00 2.67 19.18
CA ASP A 107 7.36 3.10 18.90
C ASP A 107 7.36 4.08 17.74
N VAL A 108 8.05 5.20 17.93
CA VAL A 108 8.28 6.23 16.92
C VAL A 108 9.77 6.28 16.60
N TYR A 109 10.10 6.25 15.32
CA TYR A 109 11.46 6.15 14.81
C TYR A 109 12.01 7.49 14.29
N ASP A 110 13.32 7.65 14.34
CA ASP A 110 13.99 8.84 13.84
C ASP A 110 13.71 9.07 12.34
N ASN A 111 13.45 10.34 11.98
CA ASN A 111 13.08 10.79 10.64
C ASN A 111 11.81 10.16 10.03
N GLU A 112 10.88 9.67 10.84
CA GLU A 112 9.60 9.17 10.32
C GLU A 112 8.45 10.20 10.41
N ILE A 113 7.48 10.07 9.50
CA ILE A 113 6.22 10.81 9.55
C ILE A 113 5.14 9.85 10.04
N LEU A 114 4.73 10.00 11.30
CA LEU A 114 3.63 9.24 11.90
C LEU A 114 2.30 9.93 11.65
N ALA A 115 1.31 9.19 11.13
CA ALA A 115 -0.06 9.67 11.00
C ALA A 115 -1.02 8.71 11.73
N VAL A 116 -1.81 9.26 12.65
CA VAL A 116 -2.77 8.50 13.46
C VAL A 116 -4.19 8.74 12.94
N PHE A 117 -4.91 7.68 12.61
CA PHE A 117 -6.26 7.71 12.04
C PHE A 117 -7.25 6.86 12.85
N GLY A 118 -8.55 7.10 12.64
CA GLY A 118 -9.61 6.55 13.49
C GLY A 118 -10.83 7.46 13.57
N ALA A 119 -11.94 6.92 14.07
CA ALA A 119 -13.20 7.66 14.22
C ALA A 119 -13.09 8.78 15.29
N ASN A 120 -14.07 9.69 15.30
CA ASN A 120 -14.17 10.68 16.37
C ASN A 120 -14.37 9.98 17.72
N GLY A 121 -13.59 10.36 18.74
CA GLY A 121 -13.62 9.72 20.05
C GLY A 121 -12.77 8.45 20.18
N ALA A 122 -12.05 8.03 19.14
CA ALA A 122 -11.21 6.82 19.18
C ALA A 122 -9.90 6.95 19.98
N GLY A 123 -9.61 8.12 20.57
CA GLY A 123 -8.39 8.35 21.33
C GLY A 123 -7.14 8.66 20.49
N LYS A 124 -7.32 9.15 19.26
CA LYS A 124 -6.23 9.74 18.48
C LYS A 124 -5.73 11.04 19.10
#